data_AF-A0A4U8UQH0-F1
#
_entry.id   AF-A0A4U8UQH0-F1
#
_cell.length_a   1.000
_cell.length_b   1.000
_cell.length_c   1.000
_cell.angle_alpha   90.00
_cell.angle_beta   90.00
_cell.angle_gamma   90.00
#
_symmetry.space_group_name_H-M   'P 1'
#
loop_
_entity.id
_entity.type
_entity.pdbx_description
1 polymer ?
#
loop_
_entity_poly.entity_id
_entity_poly.type
_entity_poly.pdbx_seq_one_letter_code
_entity_poly.pdbx_strand_id
1 'polypeptide(L)'
;MPLYVYIALYVYISYIIVVIVFLIIACVTTLLGILMNILGLRGNDLHKKYIFYKATTILIIISVLLELCSLITFPVGFYIRRNDYGVRNWDFDYSYGISWGAAVFSFAASLLMICDKEHEDIYYKEKTMYNPPPEFT
;
A
#
# COMPACT_ATOMS: atom_id res chain seq x y z
N MET A 1 -35.37 -1.90 23.30
CA MET A 1 -34.00 -1.35 23.43
C MET A 1 -34.05 0.16 23.19
N PRO A 2 -33.26 0.95 23.91
CA PRO A 2 -33.35 2.41 23.82
C PRO A 2 -32.57 2.99 22.61
N LEU A 3 -33.04 4.14 22.10
CA LEU A 3 -32.59 4.79 20.86
C LEU A 3 -31.08 5.06 20.81
N TYR A 4 -30.45 5.39 21.95
CA TYR A 4 -29.01 5.66 22.04
C TYR A 4 -28.15 4.44 21.72
N VAL A 5 -28.63 3.21 22.01
CA VAL A 5 -27.91 1.97 21.69
C VAL A 5 -27.89 1.74 20.18
N TYR A 6 -28.98 2.06 19.47
CA TYR A 6 -29.04 1.95 18.01
C TYR A 6 -28.07 2.92 17.32
N ILE A 7 -28.00 4.17 17.81
CA ILE A 7 -27.11 5.18 17.25
C ILE A 7 -25.64 4.78 17.47
N ALA A 8 -25.28 4.35 18.69
CA ALA A 8 -23.93 3.91 19.00
C ALA A 8 -23.51 2.67 18.18
N LEU A 9 -24.42 1.70 18.00
CA LEU A 9 -24.19 0.49 17.20
C LEU A 9 -24.03 0.81 15.71
N TYR A 10 -24.87 1.68 15.14
CA TYR A 10 -24.81 2.06 13.73
C TYR A 10 -23.50 2.75 13.40
N VAL A 11 -23.08 3.70 14.24
CA VAL A 11 -21.79 4.37 14.07
C VAL A 11 -20.64 3.38 14.31
N TYR A 12 -20.82 2.32 15.12
CA TYR A 12 -19.74 1.34 15.43
C TYR A 12 -19.41 0.53 14.20
N ILE A 13 -20.48 0.06 13.57
CA ILE A 13 -20.41 -0.63 12.30
C ILE A 13 -19.79 0.28 11.23
N SER A 14 -20.07 1.60 11.24
CA SER A 14 -19.61 2.50 10.17
C SER A 14 -18.08 2.67 10.07
N TYR A 15 -17.36 2.97 11.17
CA TYR A 15 -15.89 3.16 11.06
C TYR A 15 -15.13 1.85 10.82
N ILE A 16 -15.61 0.74 11.37
CA ILE A 16 -15.03 -0.59 11.11
C ILE A 16 -15.21 -0.97 9.64
N ILE A 17 -16.38 -0.68 9.04
CA ILE A 17 -16.58 -0.87 7.60
C ILE A 17 -15.58 -0.05 6.79
N VAL A 18 -15.34 1.22 7.15
CA VAL A 18 -14.36 2.07 6.45
C VAL A 18 -12.95 1.47 6.52
N VAL A 19 -12.52 1.03 7.71
CA VAL A 19 -11.24 0.34 7.92
C VAL A 19 -11.12 -0.91 7.05
N ILE A 20 -12.16 -1.75 7.02
CA ILE A 20 -12.21 -2.97 6.21
C ILE A 20 -12.13 -2.65 4.72
N VAL A 21 -12.88 -1.65 4.25
CA VAL A 21 -12.88 -1.24 2.84
C VAL A 21 -11.48 -0.77 2.42
N PHE A 22 -10.82 0.06 3.23
CA PHE A 22 -9.45 0.48 2.92
C PHE A 22 -8.46 -0.68 2.89
N LEU A 23 -8.55 -1.64 3.82
CA LEU A 23 -7.69 -2.82 3.84
C LEU A 23 -7.92 -3.73 2.64
N ILE A 24 -9.17 -3.95 2.22
CA ILE A 24 -9.49 -4.77 1.05
C ILE A 24 -8.92 -4.11 -0.22
N ILE A 25 -9.13 -2.80 -0.39
CA ILE A 25 -8.61 -2.08 -1.55
C ILE A 25 -7.08 -2.13 -1.55
N ALA A 26 -6.42 -1.85 -0.42
CA ALA A 26 -4.98 -1.95 -0.28
C ALA A 26 -4.46 -3.34 -0.66
N CYS A 27 -5.07 -4.40 -0.11
CA CYS A 27 -4.73 -5.78 -0.43
C CYS A 27 -4.84 -6.08 -1.93
N VAL A 28 -5.95 -5.70 -2.57
CA VAL A 28 -6.16 -5.90 -4.00
C VAL A 28 -5.12 -5.13 -4.83
N THR A 29 -4.86 -3.87 -4.51
CA THR A 29 -3.84 -3.07 -5.21
C THR A 29 -2.42 -3.63 -5.03
N THR A 30 -2.12 -4.19 -3.85
CA THR A 30 -0.83 -4.84 -3.58
C THR A 30 -0.66 -6.10 -4.40
N LEU A 31 -1.69 -6.95 -4.44
CA LEU A 31 -1.70 -8.16 -5.26
C LEU A 31 -1.55 -7.85 -6.75
N LEU A 32 -2.29 -6.84 -7.25
CA LEU A 32 -2.14 -6.38 -8.63
C LEU A 32 -0.73 -5.84 -8.90
N GLY A 33 -0.17 -5.05 -7.97
CA GLY A 33 1.20 -4.54 -8.07
C GLY A 33 2.24 -5.65 -8.15
N ILE A 34 2.11 -6.69 -7.31
CA ILE A 34 2.99 -7.87 -7.32
C ILE A 34 2.88 -8.62 -8.66
N LEU A 35 1.66 -8.85 -9.16
CA LEU A 35 1.45 -9.50 -10.45
C LEU A 35 2.09 -8.71 -11.60
N MET A 36 1.89 -7.40 -11.63
CA MET A 36 2.51 -6.53 -12.63
C MET A 36 4.04 -6.53 -12.54
N ASN A 37 4.61 -6.59 -11.33
CA ASN A 37 6.05 -6.69 -11.13
C ASN A 37 6.60 -8.01 -11.71
N ILE A 38 5.96 -9.14 -11.39
CA ILE A 38 6.35 -10.46 -11.89
C ILE A 38 6.27 -10.50 -13.43
N LEU A 39 5.21 -9.94 -14.02
CA LEU A 39 5.07 -9.86 -15.48
C LEU A 39 6.14 -8.94 -16.10
N GLY A 40 6.46 -7.82 -15.44
CA GLY A 40 7.52 -6.90 -15.85
C GLY A 40 8.91 -7.56 -15.82
N LEU A 41 9.20 -8.37 -14.81
CA LEU A 41 10.44 -9.13 -14.67
C LEU A 41 10.63 -10.19 -15.77
N ARG A 42 9.55 -10.73 -16.33
CA ARG A 42 9.61 -11.78 -17.36
C ARG A 42 9.88 -11.23 -18.78
N GLY A 43 9.70 -9.94 -19.01
CA GLY A 43 9.86 -9.31 -20.33
C GLY A 43 11.32 -8.98 -20.66
N ASN A 44 11.73 -9.27 -21.90
CA ASN A 44 13.04 -8.82 -22.45
C ASN A 44 13.00 -7.38 -23.00
N ASP A 45 11.81 -6.84 -23.30
CA ASP A 45 11.64 -5.49 -23.84
C ASP A 45 11.64 -4.45 -22.72
N LEU A 46 12.70 -3.64 -22.58
CA LEU A 46 12.76 -2.72 -21.45
C LEU A 46 11.83 -1.52 -21.51
N HIS A 47 11.36 -1.11 -22.70
CA HIS A 47 10.30 -0.10 -22.78
C HIS A 47 9.01 -0.59 -22.11
N LYS A 48 8.64 -1.86 -22.30
CA LYS A 48 7.47 -2.47 -21.65
C LYS A 48 7.72 -2.63 -20.16
N LYS A 49 8.91 -3.11 -19.78
CA LYS A 49 9.33 -3.25 -18.39
C LYS A 49 9.20 -1.93 -17.63
N TYR A 50 9.72 -0.83 -18.18
CA TYR A 50 9.60 0.50 -17.58
C TYR A 50 8.15 0.89 -17.27
N ILE A 51 7.21 0.61 -18.18
CA ILE A 51 5.78 0.89 -17.98
C ILE A 51 5.21 0.04 -16.83
N PHE A 52 5.53 -1.26 -16.78
CA PHE A 52 5.10 -2.15 -15.70
C PHE A 52 5.63 -1.71 -14.34
N TYR A 53 6.92 -1.36 -14.23
CA TYR A 53 7.53 -0.91 -12.98
C TYR A 53 6.96 0.41 -12.49
N LYS A 54 6.71 1.36 -13.41
CA LYS A 54 6.04 2.62 -13.07
C LYS A 54 4.63 2.37 -12.56
N ALA A 55 3.87 1.51 -13.23
CA ALA A 55 2.51 1.15 -12.83
C ALA A 55 2.49 0.46 -11.46
N THR A 56 3.36 -0.53 -11.22
CA THR A 56 3.49 -1.18 -9.92
C THR A 56 3.84 -0.19 -8.82
N THR A 57 4.81 0.70 -9.05
CA THR A 57 5.21 1.71 -8.06
C THR A 57 4.00 2.55 -7.61
N ILE A 58 3.19 3.02 -8.55
CA ILE A 58 1.97 3.81 -8.25
C ILE A 58 0.97 2.97 -7.44
N LEU A 59 0.74 1.71 -7.83
CA LEU A 59 -0.18 0.82 -7.13
C LEU A 59 0.26 0.54 -5.69
N ILE A 60 1.55 0.28 -5.46
CA ILE A 60 2.08 0.02 -4.12
C ILE A 60 2.02 1.28 -3.26
N ILE A 61 2.34 2.47 -3.79
CA ILE A 61 2.21 3.73 -3.04
C ILE A 61 0.76 3.99 -2.64
N ILE A 62 -0.21 3.77 -3.54
CA ILE A 62 -1.64 3.90 -3.21
C ILE A 62 -2.04 2.92 -2.11
N SER A 63 -1.58 1.68 -2.19
CA SER A 63 -1.83 0.68 -1.16
C SER A 63 -1.32 1.12 0.22
N VAL A 64 -0.07 1.61 0.29
CA VAL A 64 0.54 2.10 1.54
C VAL A 64 -0.27 3.25 2.14
N LEU A 65 -0.74 4.20 1.32
CA LEU A 65 -1.57 5.31 1.79
C LEU A 65 -2.90 4.81 2.37
N LEU A 66 -3.54 3.83 1.73
CA LEU A 66 -4.78 3.22 2.21
C LEU A 66 -4.58 2.43 3.50
N GLU A 67 -3.48 1.68 3.62
CA GLU A 67 -3.08 1.02 4.87
C GLU A 67 -2.91 2.05 5.99
N LEU A 68 -2.15 3.13 5.75
CA LEU A 68 -1.96 4.20 6.75
C LEU A 68 -3.29 4.84 7.16
N CYS A 69 -4.17 5.14 6.21
CA CYS A 69 -5.52 5.66 6.50
C CYS A 69 -6.31 4.69 7.39
N SER A 70 -6.24 3.39 7.12
CA SER A 70 -6.90 2.36 7.93
C SER A 70 -6.34 2.29 9.35
N LEU A 71 -5.00 2.27 9.49
CA LEU A 71 -4.31 2.19 10.78
C LEU A 71 -4.49 3.43 11.66
N ILE A 72 -4.80 4.58 11.07
CA ILE A 72 -5.16 5.82 11.79
C ILE A 72 -6.66 5.86 12.12
N THR A 73 -7.52 5.45 11.19
CA THR A 73 -8.98 5.49 11.37
C THR A 73 -9.44 4.57 12.51
N PHE A 74 -8.82 3.40 12.65
CA PHE A 74 -9.13 2.44 13.71
C PHE A 74 -8.99 3.01 15.14
N PRO A 75 -7.81 3.50 15.57
CA PRO A 75 -7.64 4.05 16.92
C PRO A 75 -8.40 5.36 17.12
N VAL A 76 -8.55 6.21 16.09
CA VAL A 76 -9.32 7.45 16.19
C VAL A 76 -10.80 7.14 16.45
N GLY A 77 -11.39 6.23 15.68
CA GLY A 77 -12.77 5.80 15.86
C GLY A 77 -13.01 5.10 17.21
N PHE A 78 -12.04 4.32 17.67
CA PHE A 78 -12.06 3.69 18.99
C PHE A 78 -11.96 4.72 20.13
N TYR A 79 -11.03 5.67 20.03
CA TYR A 79 -10.80 6.69 21.07
C TYR A 79 -12.02 7.57 21.31
N ILE A 80 -12.68 8.02 20.23
CA ILE A 80 -13.88 8.88 20.31
C ILE A 80 -15.01 8.19 21.10
N ARG A 81 -15.07 6.85 21.07
CA ARG A 81 -16.17 6.08 21.67
C ARG A 81 -15.80 5.16 22.82
N ARG A 82 -14.58 5.27 23.33
CA ARG A 82 -14.13 4.51 24.51
C ARG A 82 -15.11 4.57 25.69
N ASN A 83 -15.79 5.71 25.88
CA ASN A 83 -16.76 5.90 26.96
C ASN A 83 -18.05 5.08 26.76
N ASP A 84 -18.49 4.88 25.52
CA ASP A 84 -19.71 4.12 25.20
C ASP A 84 -19.55 2.63 25.50
N TYR A 85 -18.32 2.11 25.40
CA TYR A 85 -17.99 0.72 25.67
C TYR A 85 -17.75 0.43 27.17
N GLY A 86 -17.68 1.46 28.01
CA GLY A 86 -17.28 1.31 29.41
C GLY A 86 -15.83 0.84 29.59
N VAL A 87 -15.03 0.88 28.52
CA VAL A 87 -13.64 0.39 28.50
C VAL A 87 -12.71 1.55 28.83
N ARG A 88 -12.04 1.49 29.99
CA ARG A 88 -11.11 2.55 30.42
C ARG A 88 -9.76 2.49 29.68
N ASN A 89 -9.31 1.30 29.29
CA ASN A 89 -7.97 1.09 28.74
C ASN A 89 -8.03 0.53 27.32
N TRP A 90 -7.19 1.03 26.42
CA TRP A 90 -6.99 0.41 25.12
C TRP A 90 -6.02 -0.76 25.31
N ASP A 91 -6.49 -1.98 25.10
CA ASP A 91 -5.63 -3.15 25.00
C ASP A 91 -5.01 -3.19 23.60
N PHE A 92 -3.70 -3.02 23.55
CA PHE A 92 -2.96 -3.05 22.30
C PHE A 92 -2.94 -4.48 21.76
N ASP A 93 -3.56 -4.66 20.61
CA ASP A 93 -3.62 -5.96 19.95
C ASP A 93 -2.34 -6.25 19.15
N TYR A 94 -1.91 -7.51 19.16
CA TYR A 94 -0.75 -7.94 18.38
C TYR A 94 -0.93 -7.69 16.88
N SER A 95 -2.15 -7.85 16.39
CA SER A 95 -2.51 -7.62 14.98
C SER A 95 -2.31 -6.17 14.56
N TYR A 96 -2.56 -5.20 15.45
CA TYR A 96 -2.35 -3.79 15.18
C TYR A 96 -0.86 -3.47 15.05
N GLY A 97 -0.02 -4.04 15.92
CA GLY A 97 1.44 -3.94 15.81
C GLY A 97 2.00 -4.57 14.53
N ILE A 98 1.52 -5.76 14.16
CA ILE A 98 1.89 -6.43 12.90
C ILE A 98 1.48 -5.57 11.69
N SER A 99 0.32 -4.93 11.75
CA SER A 99 -0.17 -4.07 10.65
C SER A 99 0.73 -2.85 10.45
N TRP A 100 1.20 -2.21 11.53
CA TRP A 100 2.20 -1.13 11.42
C TRP A 100 3.51 -1.61 10.83
N GLY A 101 3.98 -2.80 11.24
CA GLY A 101 5.17 -3.43 10.67
C GLY A 101 5.00 -3.68 9.16
N ALA A 102 3.85 -4.23 8.76
CA ALA A 102 3.51 -4.44 7.35
C ALA A 102 3.53 -3.12 6.56
N ALA A 103 2.93 -2.05 7.08
CA ALA A 103 2.93 -0.75 6.42
C ALA A 103 4.35 -0.20 6.20
N VAL A 104 5.26 -0.37 7.18
CA VAL A 104 6.67 0.02 7.04
C VAL A 104 7.38 -0.80 5.96
N PHE A 105 7.17 -2.13 5.93
CA PHE A 105 7.74 -2.98 4.89
C PHE A 105 7.19 -2.66 3.50
N SER A 106 5.88 -2.42 3.37
CA SER A 106 5.24 -2.00 2.13
C SER A 106 5.78 -0.65 1.65
N PHE A 107 6.01 0.30 2.57
CA PHE A 107 6.64 1.58 2.25
C PHE A 107 8.10 1.40 1.81
N ALA A 108 8.89 0.62 2.53
CA ALA A 108 10.27 0.31 2.15
C ALA A 108 10.34 -0.38 0.77
N ALA A 109 9.43 -1.32 0.50
CA ALA A 109 9.32 -1.97 -0.80
C ALA A 109 9.01 -0.97 -1.93
N SER A 110 8.16 0.03 -1.68
CA SER A 110 7.87 1.09 -2.66
C SER A 110 9.11 1.93 -2.99
N LEU A 111 9.94 2.26 -1.99
CA LEU A 111 11.19 2.98 -2.18
C LEU A 111 12.20 2.15 -2.97
N LEU A 112 12.37 0.87 -2.62
CA LEU A 112 13.23 -0.05 -3.35
C LEU A 112 12.80 -0.19 -4.81
N MET A 113 11.50 -0.20 -5.09
CA MET A 113 10.98 -0.24 -6.46
C MET A 113 11.32 1.01 -7.27
N ILE A 114 11.29 2.19 -6.64
CA ILE A 114 11.72 3.45 -7.27
C ILE A 114 13.21 3.37 -7.61
N CYS A 115 14.04 2.92 -6.66
CA CYS A 115 15.47 2.76 -6.86
C CYS A 115 15.79 1.77 -7.99
N ASP A 116 15.07 0.64 -8.05
CA ASP A 116 15.25 -0.36 -9.10
C ASP A 116 14.92 0.21 -10.50
N LYS A 117 13.82 0.97 -10.59
CA LYS A 117 13.43 1.69 -11.82
C LYS A 117 14.50 2.70 -12.27
N GLU A 118 15.06 3.46 -11.33
CA GLU A 118 16.11 4.45 -11.62
C GLU A 118 17.43 3.79 -12.03
N HIS A 119 17.82 2.73 -11.34
CA HIS A 119 19.01 1.94 -11.68
C HIS A 119 18.92 1.35 -13.09
N GLU A 120 17.75 0.85 -13.48
CA GLU A 120 17.56 0.32 -14.83
C GLU A 120 17.73 1.41 -15.91
N ASP A 121 17.11 2.59 -15.73
CA ASP A 121 17.21 3.69 -16.70
C ASP A 121 18.66 4.14 -16.93
N ILE A 122 19.46 4.20 -15.86
CA ILE A 122 20.89 4.54 -15.94
C ILE A 122 21.66 3.47 -16.71
N TYR A 123 21.45 2.19 -16.39
CA TYR A 123 22.12 1.07 -17.05
C TYR A 123 21.91 1.04 -18.57
N TYR A 124 20.71 1.39 -19.03
CA TYR A 124 20.41 1.43 -20.47
C TYR A 124 21.09 2.61 -21.17
N LYS A 125 21.15 3.78 -20.52
CA LYS A 125 21.87 4.94 -21.06
C LYS A 125 23.37 4.67 -21.18
N GLU A 126 23.95 3.96 -20.21
CA GLU A 126 25.35 3.57 -20.26
C GLU A 126 25.63 2.60 -21.41
N LYS A 127 24.82 1.54 -21.59
CA LYS A 127 25.02 0.57 -22.69
C LYS A 127 24.91 1.19 -24.08
N THR A 128 23.98 2.12 -24.27
CA THR A 128 23.76 2.78 -25.56
C THR A 128 24.85 3.79 -25.91
N MET A 129 25.51 4.39 -24.91
CA MET A 129 26.68 5.25 -25.11
C MET A 129 27.94 4.46 -25.54
N TYR A 130 28.21 3.31 -24.92
CA TYR A 130 29.42 2.52 -25.23
C TYR A 130 29.29 1.63 -26.46
N ASN A 131 28.07 1.19 -26.79
CA ASN A 131 27.78 0.41 -28.00
C ASN A 131 26.61 1.06 -28.73
N PRO A 132 26.86 2.18 -29.42
CA PRO A 132 25.83 2.85 -30.20
C PRO A 132 25.27 1.88 -31.25
N PRO A 133 23.97 1.92 -31.55
CA PRO A 133 23.42 1.12 -32.62
C PRO A 133 24.11 1.50 -33.95
N PRO A 134 24.21 0.56 -34.91
CA PRO A 134 25.03 0.69 -36.13
C PRO A 134 24.62 1.85 -37.05
N GLU A 135 23.53 2.54 -36.73
CA GLU A 135 23.03 3.75 -37.38
C GLU A 135 23.74 5.05 -36.92
N PHE A 136 24.58 5.00 -35.87
CA PHE A 136 25.37 6.13 -35.36
C PHE A 136 26.90 5.89 -35.33
N THR A 137 27.37 4.75 -35.87
CA THR A 137 28.80 4.47 -36.16
C THR A 137 29.11 4.75 -37.63
#